data_AF-A0A4W3JG92-F1
#
_entry.id   AF-A0A4W3JG92-F1
#
_cell.length_a   1.000
_cell.length_b   1.000
_cell.length_c   1.000
_cell.angle_alpha   90.00
_cell.angle_beta   90.00
_cell.angle_gamma   90.00
#
_symmetry.space_group_name_H-M   'P 1'
#
loop_
_entity.id
_entity.type
_entity.pdbx_description
1 polymer ?
#
loop_
_entity_poly.entity_id
_entity_poly.type
_entity_poly.pdbx_seq_one_letter_code
_entity_poly.pdbx_strand_id
1 'polypeptide(L)'
;MYGGEDYDNYCIIRHAGAMLICLQPPPQPLVDVMTVDDCQEHEYWAEGGNCVACKECGAGLELSQDCGFGTGGDGQCVRCGHNRYKETWGFGKCKRCLSCSLFNRLQKSNCTALSNSVCGDCLVG
;
A
#
# COMPACT_ATOMS: atom_id res chain seq x y z
N MET A 1 -19.58 -7.42 -9.76
CA MET A 1 -19.02 -8.28 -10.81
C MET A 1 -18.12 -9.29 -10.10
N TYR A 2 -18.72 -10.39 -9.67
CA TYR A 2 -18.01 -11.56 -9.15
C TYR A 2 -18.48 -12.71 -10.03
N GLY A 3 -17.55 -13.35 -10.72
CA GLY A 3 -17.81 -14.48 -11.60
C GLY A 3 -16.51 -14.83 -12.28
N GLY A 4 -16.06 -16.07 -12.34
CA GLY A 4 -16.52 -17.31 -11.73
C GLY A 4 -15.33 -18.25 -11.85
N GLU A 5 -15.08 -19.06 -10.83
CA GLU A 5 -14.01 -20.06 -10.86
C GLU A 5 -14.47 -21.22 -11.75
N ASP A 6 -14.18 -21.16 -13.06
CA ASP A 6 -14.33 -22.29 -13.98
C ASP A 6 -12.97 -22.96 -14.19
N TYR A 7 -12.51 -23.69 -13.17
CA TYR A 7 -11.60 -24.82 -13.39
C TYR A 7 -12.44 -25.99 -13.91
N ASP A 8 -12.81 -25.89 -15.20
CA ASP A 8 -13.67 -26.86 -15.85
C ASP A 8 -12.94 -28.21 -15.94
N ASN A 9 -13.49 -29.16 -15.19
CA ASN A 9 -12.97 -30.49 -14.96
C ASN A 9 -13.20 -31.36 -16.19
N TYR A 10 -12.17 -31.63 -17.00
CA TYR A 10 -12.29 -32.65 -18.06
C TYR A 10 -12.13 -34.07 -17.50
N CYS A 11 -13.15 -34.55 -16.77
CA CYS A 11 -13.29 -35.98 -16.42
C CYS A 11 -13.98 -36.71 -17.57
N ILE A 12 -13.25 -37.53 -18.34
CA ILE A 12 -13.88 -38.36 -19.38
C ILE A 12 -14.62 -39.53 -18.72
N ILE A 13 -15.95 -39.50 -18.75
CA ILE A 13 -16.79 -40.61 -18.28
C ILE A 13 -16.79 -41.71 -19.35
N ARG A 14 -16.18 -42.87 -19.07
CA ARG A 14 -16.49 -44.12 -19.77
C ARG A 14 -17.20 -45.07 -18.81
N HIS A 15 -18.48 -45.32 -19.06
CA HIS A 15 -19.26 -46.30 -18.31
C HIS A 15 -18.88 -47.73 -18.70
N ALA A 16 -18.01 -48.35 -17.89
CA ALA A 16 -18.07 -49.77 -17.50
C ALA A 16 -16.92 -50.04 -16.51
N GLY A 17 -17.24 -50.14 -15.22
CA GLY A 17 -16.27 -50.48 -14.18
C GLY A 17 -15.71 -49.25 -13.44
N ALA A 18 -15.86 -49.25 -12.13
CA ALA A 18 -15.58 -48.14 -11.23
C ALA A 18 -14.08 -47.79 -11.15
N MET A 19 -13.70 -46.63 -11.66
CA MET A 19 -12.62 -45.78 -11.14
C MET A 19 -12.66 -44.44 -11.87
N LEU A 20 -13.00 -43.34 -11.18
CA LEU A 20 -12.71 -42.01 -11.71
C LEU A 20 -11.19 -41.83 -11.64
N ILE A 21 -10.52 -41.85 -12.78
CA ILE A 21 -9.11 -41.45 -12.87
C ILE A 21 -9.08 -39.97 -13.22
N CYS A 22 -8.93 -39.13 -12.19
CA CYS A 22 -8.56 -37.74 -12.39
C CYS A 22 -7.06 -37.73 -12.77
N LEU A 23 -6.77 -37.57 -14.06
CA LEU A 23 -5.40 -37.22 -14.47
C LEU A 23 -5.14 -35.82 -13.97
N GLN A 24 -4.52 -35.68 -12.79
CA GLN A 24 -3.98 -34.39 -12.38
C GLN A 24 -2.96 -33.96 -13.44
N PRO A 25 -2.99 -32.70 -13.90
CA PRO A 25 -1.92 -32.20 -14.76
C PRO A 25 -0.58 -32.40 -14.02
N PRO A 26 0.52 -32.66 -14.75
CA PRO A 26 1.83 -32.82 -14.13
C PRO A 26 2.07 -31.65 -13.18
N PRO A 27 2.71 -31.87 -12.00
CA PRO A 27 3.04 -30.77 -11.11
C PRO A 27 3.84 -29.78 -11.95
N GLN A 28 3.23 -28.63 -12.23
CA GLN A 28 3.93 -27.57 -12.91
C GLN A 28 5.15 -27.30 -12.03
N PRO A 29 6.37 -27.20 -12.60
CA PRO A 29 7.45 -26.62 -11.82
C PRO A 29 6.90 -25.32 -11.24
N LEU A 30 7.19 -25.04 -9.96
CA LEU A 30 7.09 -23.68 -9.42
C LEU A 30 8.03 -22.85 -10.30
N VAL A 31 7.53 -22.45 -11.46
CA VAL A 31 8.02 -21.30 -12.16
C VAL A 31 7.79 -20.22 -11.12
N ASP A 32 8.88 -19.79 -10.51
CA ASP A 32 8.96 -18.40 -10.11
C ASP A 32 8.61 -17.66 -11.40
N VAL A 33 7.33 -17.32 -11.54
CA VAL A 33 6.92 -16.36 -12.54
C VAL A 33 7.60 -15.12 -12.03
N MET A 34 8.84 -14.90 -12.47
CA MET A 34 9.39 -13.56 -12.55
C MET A 34 8.43 -12.85 -13.50
N THR A 35 7.32 -12.39 -12.94
CA THR A 35 6.41 -11.46 -13.57
C THR A 35 7.30 -10.32 -14.01
N VAL A 36 7.11 -9.87 -15.25
CA VAL A 36 7.78 -8.71 -15.85
C VAL A 36 8.21 -7.74 -14.76
N ASP A 37 9.53 -7.53 -14.61
CA ASP A 37 10.20 -6.64 -13.64
C ASP A 37 9.27 -5.66 -12.92
N ASP A 38 8.53 -6.14 -11.91
CA ASP A 38 7.61 -5.30 -11.16
C ASP A 38 8.47 -4.37 -10.29
N CYS A 39 8.25 -3.07 -10.45
CA CYS A 39 8.98 -2.08 -9.65
C CYS A 39 8.75 -2.31 -8.16
N GLN A 40 9.80 -2.05 -7.37
CA GLN A 40 9.74 -2.22 -5.92
C GLN A 40 8.75 -1.25 -5.25
N GLU A 41 8.52 -1.44 -3.95
CA GLU A 41 7.59 -0.63 -3.15
C GLU A 41 7.83 0.88 -3.23
N HIS A 42 9.07 1.31 -3.48
CA HIS A 42 9.47 2.71 -3.59
C HIS A 42 10.00 3.05 -4.99
N GLU A 43 9.48 2.36 -6.01
CA GLU A 43 9.81 2.61 -7.40
C GLU A 43 8.56 2.70 -8.28
N TYR A 44 8.65 3.47 -9.36
CA TYR A 44 7.59 3.64 -10.34
C TYR A 44 8.09 3.38 -11.76
N TRP A 45 7.18 3.04 -12.68
CA TRP A 45 7.52 2.79 -14.08
C TRP A 45 7.69 4.12 -14.81
N ALA A 46 8.91 4.41 -15.28
CA ALA A 46 9.16 5.58 -16.10
C ALA A 46 8.84 5.31 -17.58
N GLU A 47 8.58 6.38 -18.35
CA GLU A 47 8.32 6.29 -19.81
C GLU A 47 9.49 5.63 -20.59
N GLY A 48 10.70 5.63 -20.02
CA GLY A 48 11.89 4.96 -20.56
C GLY A 48 11.89 3.44 -20.44
N GLY A 49 10.85 2.84 -19.85
CA GLY A 49 10.75 1.39 -19.68
C GLY A 49 11.63 0.85 -18.55
N ASN A 50 11.93 1.68 -17.54
CA ASN A 50 12.73 1.30 -16.39
C ASN A 50 12.05 1.75 -15.08
N CYS A 51 12.28 1.00 -14.02
CA CYS A 51 11.91 1.40 -12.67
C CYS A 51 12.79 2.55 -12.19
N VAL A 52 12.17 3.56 -11.60
CA VAL A 52 12.84 4.75 -11.04
C VAL A 52 12.43 4.91 -9.58
N ALA A 53 13.41 5.21 -8.73
CA ALA A 53 13.18 5.47 -7.32
C ALA A 53 12.22 6.65 -7.11
N CYS A 54 11.27 6.46 -6.20
CA CYS A 54 10.37 7.49 -5.74
C CYS A 54 11.12 8.64 -5.06
N LYS A 55 10.53 9.82 -5.09
CA LYS A 55 11.07 10.98 -4.40
C LYS A 55 10.70 10.94 -2.91
N GLU A 56 11.70 11.09 -2.06
CA GLU A 56 11.48 11.31 -0.63
C GLU A 56 11.24 12.79 -0.32
N CYS A 57 10.38 13.05 0.65
CA CYS A 57 10.10 14.41 1.12
C CYS A 57 10.48 14.57 2.59
N GLY A 58 10.99 15.76 2.94
CA GLY A 58 11.39 16.09 4.30
C GLY A 58 10.24 16.30 5.29
N ALA A 59 10.60 16.70 6.51
CA ALA A 59 9.65 17.02 7.56
C ALA A 59 8.66 18.11 7.10
N GLY A 60 7.38 17.90 7.42
CA GLY A 60 6.28 18.78 7.02
C GLY A 60 5.93 18.76 5.54
N LEU A 61 6.50 17.84 4.77
CA LEU A 61 6.23 17.68 3.35
C LEU A 61 5.80 16.24 3.01
N GLU A 62 4.92 16.10 2.03
CA GLU A 62 4.55 14.83 1.42
C GLU A 62 4.55 14.94 -0.10
N LEU A 63 4.59 13.80 -0.78
CA LEU A 63 4.51 13.75 -2.22
C LEU A 63 3.07 14.10 -2.65
N SER A 64 2.92 14.96 -3.67
CA SER A 64 1.61 15.40 -4.17
C SER A 64 0.76 14.28 -4.77
N GLN A 65 1.39 13.16 -5.10
CA GLN A 65 0.77 11.94 -5.60
C GLN A 65 1.49 10.73 -5.00
N ASP A 66 0.84 9.58 -5.05
CA ASP A 66 1.41 8.33 -4.54
C ASP A 66 2.49 7.83 -5.51
N CYS A 67 3.49 7.14 -4.98
CA CYS A 67 4.59 6.58 -5.75
C CYS A 67 4.99 5.23 -5.15
N GLY A 68 5.10 4.21 -5.99
CA GLY A 68 5.49 2.86 -5.61
C GLY A 68 4.82 1.79 -6.45
N PHE A 69 5.37 0.58 -6.44
CA PHE A 69 4.82 -0.59 -7.14
C PHE A 69 4.51 -0.31 -8.62
N GLY A 70 5.41 0.42 -9.28
CA GLY A 70 5.28 0.72 -10.71
C GLY A 70 4.35 1.89 -11.04
N THR A 71 3.70 2.48 -10.02
CA THR A 71 2.73 3.57 -10.19
C THR A 71 3.26 4.88 -9.62
N GLY A 72 2.87 6.01 -10.22
CA GLY A 72 3.21 7.35 -9.73
C GLY A 72 4.50 7.92 -10.34
N GLY A 73 5.19 8.81 -9.62
CA GLY A 73 6.57 9.21 -9.97
C GLY A 73 6.92 10.69 -9.88
N ASP A 74 6.34 11.53 -10.72
CA ASP A 74 6.70 12.96 -10.90
C ASP A 74 6.09 13.92 -9.86
N GLY A 75 5.75 13.39 -8.69
CA GLY A 75 5.15 14.16 -7.61
C GLY A 75 6.09 15.21 -7.02
N GLN A 76 5.52 16.34 -6.61
CA GLN A 76 6.25 17.40 -5.93
C GLN A 76 6.08 17.27 -4.42
N CYS A 77 7.11 17.64 -3.66
CA CYS A 77 6.99 17.73 -2.21
C CYS A 77 6.16 18.96 -1.85
N VAL A 78 4.94 18.73 -1.37
CA VAL A 78 3.99 19.76 -0.95
C VAL A 78 3.84 19.76 0.56
N ARG A 79 3.46 20.90 1.13
CA ARG A 79 3.28 21.04 2.58
C ARG A 79 2.14 20.15 3.07
N CYS A 80 2.32 19.54 4.25
CA CYS A 80 1.25 18.77 4.88
C CYS A 80 -0.05 19.58 4.93
N GLY A 81 -1.15 18.97 4.51
CA GLY A 81 -2.47 19.56 4.59
C GLY A 81 -2.91 19.88 6.02
N HIS A 82 -4.06 20.53 6.16
CA HIS A 82 -4.60 20.90 7.46
C HIS A 82 -4.74 19.69 8.39
N ASN A 83 -4.36 19.87 9.66
CA ASN A 83 -4.40 18.83 10.68
C ASN A 83 -3.61 17.55 10.33
N ARG A 84 -2.47 17.71 9.64
CA ARG A 84 -1.52 16.63 9.34
C ARG A 84 -0.07 17.06 9.57
N TYR A 85 0.80 16.10 9.88
CA TYR A 85 2.20 16.35 10.22
C TYR A 85 3.15 15.27 9.68
N LYS A 86 4.44 15.58 9.56
CA LYS A 86 5.51 14.60 9.29
C LYS A 86 6.81 15.09 9.94
N GLU A 87 7.41 14.24 10.79
CA GLU A 87 8.57 14.60 11.60
C GLU A 87 9.91 14.30 10.93
N THR A 88 9.93 13.31 10.03
CA THR A 88 11.17 12.79 9.45
C THR A 88 11.17 12.88 7.93
N TRP A 89 12.35 12.75 7.34
CA TRP A 89 12.52 12.52 5.92
C TRP A 89 12.06 11.09 5.55
N GLY A 90 11.55 10.89 4.33
CA GLY A 90 11.16 9.57 3.83
C GLY A 90 10.03 9.56 2.81
N PHE A 91 9.58 8.36 2.43
CA PHE A 91 8.47 8.12 1.49
C PHE A 91 7.08 8.27 2.11
N GLY A 92 6.99 8.22 3.44
CA GLY A 92 5.70 8.30 4.15
C GLY A 92 4.94 9.60 3.89
N LYS A 93 3.61 9.49 3.77
CA LYS A 93 2.69 10.62 3.75
C LYS A 93 2.61 11.31 5.12
N CYS A 94 2.07 12.52 5.15
CA CYS A 94 1.78 13.18 6.42
C CYS A 94 0.75 12.37 7.24
N LYS A 95 0.96 12.25 8.55
CA LYS A 95 0.06 11.55 9.46
C LYS A 95 -1.02 12.51 9.95
N ARG A 96 -2.22 12.02 10.24
CA ARG A 96 -3.27 12.85 10.88
C ARG A 96 -2.82 13.20 12.30
N CYS A 97 -3.02 14.46 12.68
CA CYS A 97 -2.74 14.88 14.04
C CYS A 97 -3.68 14.19 15.03
N LEU A 98 -3.16 13.94 16.24
CA LEU A 98 -3.95 13.48 17.36
C LEU A 98 -4.93 14.59 17.81
N SER A 99 -6.14 14.22 18.19
CA SER A 99 -7.11 15.15 18.78
C SER A 99 -7.31 14.80 20.25
N CYS A 100 -6.78 15.62 21.15
CA CYS A 100 -6.79 15.31 22.59
C CYS A 100 -8.20 15.33 23.20
N SER A 101 -9.10 16.14 22.63
CA SER A 101 -10.50 16.21 23.07
C SER A 101 -11.25 14.90 22.85
N LEU A 102 -10.92 14.14 21.80
CA LEU A 102 -11.51 12.81 21.57
C LEU A 102 -11.19 11.81 22.68
N PHE A 103 -10.12 12.05 23.44
CA PHE A 103 -9.69 11.21 24.56
C PHE A 103 -9.95 11.86 25.92
N ASN A 104 -10.78 12.90 25.98
CA ASN A 104 -11.06 13.68 27.18
C ASN A 104 -9.76 14.16 27.88
N ARG A 105 -8.80 14.66 27.10
CA ARG A 105 -7.50 15.15 27.59
C ARG A 105 -7.23 16.60 27.21
N LEU A 106 -6.48 17.30 28.05
CA LEU A 106 -5.99 18.66 27.77
C LEU A 106 -4.94 18.63 26.65
N GLN A 107 -5.04 19.52 25.67
CA GLN A 107 -4.00 19.67 24.64
C GLN A 107 -2.85 20.52 25.17
N LYS A 108 -1.65 19.92 25.32
CA LYS A 108 -0.44 20.60 25.81
C LYS A 108 0.32 21.30 24.69
N SER A 109 0.31 20.74 23.47
CA SER A 109 0.90 21.39 22.29
C SER A 109 0.01 21.25 21.07
N ASN A 110 0.08 22.26 20.20
CA ASN A 110 -0.62 22.25 18.94
C ASN A 110 0.09 21.38 17.91
N CYS A 111 -0.71 20.72 17.06
CA CYS A 111 -0.16 20.07 15.89
C CYS A 111 0.37 21.12 14.90
N THR A 112 1.48 20.81 14.27
CA THR A 112 2.06 21.61 13.18
C THR A 112 2.35 20.71 11.99
N ALA A 113 2.75 21.27 10.85
CA ALA A 113 3.23 20.42 9.74
C ALA A 113 4.42 19.53 10.16
N LEU A 114 5.23 19.96 11.15
CA LEU A 114 6.46 19.27 11.55
C LEU A 114 6.27 18.28 12.70
N SER A 115 5.18 18.38 13.48
CA SER A 115 5.04 17.63 14.73
C SER A 115 3.59 17.36 15.08
N ASN A 116 3.33 16.23 15.73
CA ASN A 116 2.01 15.92 16.26
C ASN A 116 1.61 16.90 17.39
N SER A 117 0.32 16.92 17.73
CA SER A 117 -0.14 17.47 19.01
C SER A 117 0.28 16.55 20.16
N VAL A 118 0.51 17.14 21.33
CA VAL A 118 0.80 16.42 22.57
C VAL A 118 -0.38 16.58 23.52
N CYS A 119 -0.91 15.46 23.98
CA CYS A 119 -1.96 15.44 24.97
C CYS A 119 -1.38 15.35 26.38
N GLY A 120 -2.04 16.05 27.30
CA GLY A 120 -1.76 16.06 28.71
C GLY A 120 -2.71 15.18 29.49
N ASP A 121 -3.06 15.70 30.66
CA ASP A 121 -3.85 15.04 31.67
C ASP A 121 -5.33 14.99 31.27
N CYS A 122 -6.07 14.05 31.87
CA CYS A 122 -7.49 13.90 31.64
C CYS A 122 -8.25 15.15 32.14
N LEU A 123 -9.29 15.54 31.42
CA LEU A 123 -10.19 16.60 31.85
C LEU A 123 -11.11 16.07 32.97
N VAL A 124 -11.45 16.95 33.90
CA VAL A 124 -12.41 16.65 34.98
C VAL A 124 -13.80 16.55 34.37
N GLY A 125 -14.51 15.45 34.66
CA GLY A 125 -15.86 15.15 34.18
C GLY A 125 -16.94 15.60 35.15
#